data_AF-A0A1F5ECJ4-F1
#
_entry.id   AF-A0A1F5ECJ4-F1
#
_cell.length_a   1.000
_cell.length_b   1.000
_cell.length_c   1.000
_cell.angle_alpha   90.00
_cell.angle_beta   90.00
_cell.angle_gamma   90.00
#
_symmetry.space_group_name_H-M   'P 1'
#
loop_
_entity.id
_entity.type
_entity.pdbx_description
1 polymer ?
#
loop_
_entity_poly.entity_id
_entity_poly.type
_entity_poly.pdbx_seq_one_letter_code
_entity_poly.pdbx_strand_id
1 'polypeptide(L)'
;MPANLGFDRDLIAKDIRRLASMYLNRQPPFNHLPPEQFHFPEQLAYGSLEHALFLGFAGWLQRNGMDGEMLAKYASHLATECPWVFDPRHPKSQDRSEFTFLYQFIPYSSRDKENLYKPITMWFDALQIIRERYAGDWRHIFLTLDYSADPIVDRKKLIGRLDDLPGVGPKIAQLIIQWFQEVNWSDDLERWHYIRTIPAIAVDLWLMRLVYQFGYITSWDTDIHTAISGPISDTLCQICYEEGIEHHAVGQALWRIGAVICRRRPRNDAVKFRRYCKAYCPAFEVCQRVVPANYSLERRLTGSASGRLASMQWGRSESHPAVDLADLTDSDPGFLVKDFVPKPRNFGGHAIVKARAIRRQEARDTQIELLGAEYFNGYVDPSLVELVLDETSETTSALAEEAT
;
A
#
# COMPACT_ATOMS: atom_id res chain seq x y z
N MET A 1 -4.43 18.13 -24.05
CA MET A 1 -4.99 17.05 -24.89
C MET A 1 -4.84 15.75 -24.09
N PRO A 2 -5.83 14.84 -24.09
CA PRO A 2 -5.66 13.54 -23.44
C PRO A 2 -4.49 12.79 -24.10
N ALA A 3 -3.71 12.06 -23.30
CA ALA A 3 -2.63 11.22 -23.80
C ALA A 3 -3.20 10.11 -24.69
N ASN A 4 -2.66 9.92 -25.89
CA ASN A 4 -2.99 8.75 -26.70
C ASN A 4 -2.02 7.62 -26.34
N LEU A 5 -2.57 6.57 -25.77
CA LEU A 5 -1.86 5.33 -25.49
C LEU A 5 -2.43 4.22 -26.37
N GLY A 6 -1.56 3.56 -27.13
CA GLY A 6 -1.89 2.30 -27.77
C GLY A 6 -1.75 1.15 -26.77
N PHE A 7 -2.67 0.19 -26.81
CA PHE A 7 -2.68 -0.97 -25.93
C PHE A 7 -2.77 -2.27 -26.71
N ASP A 8 -2.01 -3.29 -26.29
CA ASP A 8 -2.19 -4.68 -26.74
C ASP A 8 -3.27 -5.34 -25.88
N ARG A 9 -4.54 -5.17 -26.28
CA ARG A 9 -5.69 -5.66 -25.51
C ARG A 9 -5.69 -7.19 -25.36
N ASP A 10 -5.25 -7.92 -26.38
CA ASP A 10 -5.24 -9.39 -26.38
C ASP A 10 -4.20 -9.92 -25.39
N LEU A 11 -2.99 -9.34 -25.40
CA LEU A 11 -1.96 -9.66 -24.42
C LEU A 11 -2.43 -9.33 -23.00
N ILE A 12 -3.03 -8.15 -22.81
CA ILE A 12 -3.55 -7.71 -21.52
C ILE A 12 -4.60 -8.71 -21.03
N ALA A 13 -5.64 -9.00 -21.82
CA ALA A 13 -6.73 -9.89 -21.44
C ALA A 13 -6.22 -11.29 -21.06
N LYS A 14 -5.31 -11.85 -21.86
CA LYS A 14 -4.69 -13.15 -21.58
C LYS A 14 -3.93 -13.15 -20.25
N ASP A 15 -3.08 -12.15 -20.04
CA ASP A 15 -2.21 -12.11 -18.87
C ASP A 15 -2.98 -11.78 -17.59
N ILE A 16 -3.84 -10.76 -17.59
CA ILE A 16 -4.59 -10.37 -16.39
C ILE A 16 -5.61 -11.44 -15.98
N ARG A 17 -6.21 -12.18 -16.92
CA ARG A 17 -7.07 -13.34 -16.61
C ARG A 17 -6.30 -14.40 -15.83
N ARG A 18 -5.09 -14.72 -16.28
CA ARG A 18 -4.22 -15.67 -15.60
C ARG A 18 -3.83 -15.18 -14.20
N LEU A 19 -3.40 -13.91 -14.08
CA LEU A 19 -3.02 -13.32 -12.79
C LEU A 19 -4.20 -13.24 -11.80
N ALA A 20 -5.38 -12.85 -12.27
CA ALA A 20 -6.61 -12.83 -11.46
C ALA A 20 -6.96 -14.24 -10.96
N SER A 21 -6.92 -15.24 -11.84
CA SER A 21 -7.16 -16.63 -11.46
C SER A 21 -6.16 -17.13 -10.41
N MET A 22 -4.86 -16.82 -10.57
CA MET A 22 -3.86 -17.17 -9.57
C MET A 22 -4.13 -16.49 -8.22
N TYR A 23 -4.54 -15.22 -8.23
CA TYR A 23 -4.87 -14.47 -7.01
C TYR A 23 -6.09 -15.04 -6.29
N LEU A 24 -7.19 -15.25 -7.00
CA LEU A 24 -8.43 -15.81 -6.46
C LEU A 24 -8.21 -17.21 -5.87
N ASN A 25 -7.40 -18.03 -6.54
CA ASN A 25 -7.04 -19.37 -6.08
C ASN A 25 -5.92 -19.37 -5.02
N ARG A 26 -5.49 -18.20 -4.52
CA ARG A 26 -4.42 -18.04 -3.52
C ARG A 26 -3.13 -18.79 -3.88
N GLN A 27 -2.83 -18.90 -5.18
CA GLN A 27 -1.62 -19.57 -5.64
C GLN A 27 -0.40 -18.71 -5.31
N PRO A 28 0.77 -19.29 -4.99
CA PRO A 28 2.00 -18.52 -4.83
C PRO A 28 2.26 -17.64 -6.07
N PRO A 29 2.62 -16.34 -5.90
CA PRO A 29 2.95 -15.63 -4.65
C PRO A 29 1.79 -14.80 -4.03
N PHE A 30 0.53 -15.12 -4.35
CA PHE A 30 -0.70 -14.41 -3.93
C PHE A 30 -1.42 -15.03 -2.72
N ASN A 31 -0.76 -15.95 -2.03
CA ASN A 31 -1.28 -16.61 -0.82
C ASN A 31 -1.26 -15.73 0.44
N HIS A 32 -0.86 -14.47 0.34
CA HIS A 32 -0.82 -13.52 1.45
C HIS A 32 -1.99 -12.55 1.40
N LEU A 33 -2.45 -12.12 2.58
CA LEU A 33 -3.44 -11.05 2.69
C LEU A 33 -2.84 -9.70 2.30
N PRO A 34 -3.63 -8.80 1.69
CA PRO A 34 -3.19 -7.44 1.43
C PRO A 34 -3.12 -6.63 2.76
N PRO A 35 -2.35 -5.53 2.81
CA PRO A 35 -2.05 -4.83 4.07
C PRO A 35 -3.27 -4.36 4.86
N GLU A 36 -4.32 -3.90 4.17
CA GLU A 36 -5.58 -3.44 4.77
C GLU A 36 -6.35 -4.56 5.47
N GLN A 37 -6.21 -5.81 5.01
CA GLN A 37 -6.77 -6.99 5.65
C GLN A 37 -5.84 -7.55 6.74
N PHE A 38 -4.52 -7.52 6.50
CA PHE A 38 -3.54 -8.03 7.45
C PHE A 38 -3.42 -7.16 8.72
N HIS A 39 -3.58 -5.84 8.58
CA HIS A 39 -3.58 -4.90 9.70
C HIS A 39 -5.00 -4.45 10.09
N PHE A 40 -6.02 -5.23 9.73
CA PHE A 40 -7.37 -4.94 10.20
C PHE A 40 -7.44 -5.08 11.73
N PRO A 41 -7.96 -4.09 12.48
CA PRO A 41 -7.97 -4.17 13.95
C PRO A 41 -8.90 -5.27 14.46
N GLU A 42 -8.38 -6.15 15.31
CA GLU A 42 -9.10 -7.35 15.79
C GLU A 42 -10.40 -7.01 16.56
N GLN A 43 -10.47 -5.83 17.17
CA GLN A 43 -11.65 -5.38 17.91
C GLN A 43 -12.80 -4.89 17.02
N LEU A 44 -12.55 -4.65 15.72
CA LEU A 44 -13.60 -4.23 14.80
C LEU A 44 -14.26 -5.46 14.16
N ALA A 45 -15.58 -5.48 14.13
CA ALA A 45 -16.31 -6.56 13.47
C ALA A 45 -16.21 -6.41 11.94
N TYR A 46 -15.80 -7.47 11.26
CA TYR A 46 -15.73 -7.46 9.80
C TYR A 46 -17.13 -7.26 9.19
N GLY A 47 -17.25 -6.25 8.31
CA GLY A 47 -18.51 -5.86 7.66
C GLY A 47 -19.38 -4.90 8.49
N SER A 48 -18.91 -4.47 9.67
CA SER A 48 -19.62 -3.48 10.48
C SER A 48 -19.50 -2.06 9.93
N LEU A 49 -20.23 -1.12 10.54
CA LEU A 49 -20.08 0.30 10.22
C LEU A 49 -18.67 0.81 10.52
N GLU A 50 -18.09 0.41 11.65
CA GLU A 50 -16.73 0.77 12.05
C GLU A 50 -15.70 0.27 11.03
N HIS A 51 -15.91 -0.91 10.45
CA HIS A 51 -15.07 -1.40 9.36
C HIS A 51 -15.16 -0.49 8.12
N ALA A 52 -16.36 -0.01 7.75
CA ALA A 52 -16.51 0.92 6.63
C ALA A 52 -15.79 2.25 6.90
N LEU A 53 -15.93 2.79 8.12
CA LEU A 53 -15.23 4.02 8.52
C LEU A 53 -13.71 3.84 8.51
N PHE A 54 -13.22 2.68 8.99
CA PHE A 54 -11.80 2.32 8.94
C PHE A 54 -11.26 2.28 7.51
N LEU A 55 -11.94 1.60 6.57
CA LEU A 55 -11.49 1.52 5.19
C LEU A 55 -11.49 2.90 4.50
N GLY A 56 -12.51 3.74 4.75
CA GLY A 56 -12.56 5.11 4.25
C GLY A 56 -11.34 5.93 4.71
N PHE A 57 -11.01 5.87 5.99
CA PHE A 57 -9.86 6.57 6.55
C PHE A 57 -8.51 5.99 6.08
N ALA A 58 -8.36 4.67 6.10
CA ALA A 58 -7.16 3.98 5.64
C ALA A 58 -6.88 4.29 4.16
N GLY A 59 -7.92 4.41 3.33
CA GLY A 59 -7.81 4.79 1.93
C GLY A 59 -7.37 6.24 1.77
N TRP A 60 -8.00 7.16 2.51
CA TRP A 60 -7.63 8.57 2.52
C TRP A 60 -6.16 8.80 2.92
N LEU A 61 -5.65 8.04 3.89
CA LEU A 61 -4.26 8.12 4.35
C LEU A 61 -3.22 7.81 3.26
N GLN A 62 -3.59 7.06 2.21
CA GLN A 62 -2.72 6.69 1.08
C GLN A 62 -2.23 7.88 0.23
N ARG A 63 -2.73 9.10 0.49
CA ARG A 63 -2.36 10.32 -0.26
C ARG A 63 -0.90 10.77 -0.12
N ASN A 64 -0.18 10.35 0.92
CA ASN A 64 1.13 10.94 1.26
C ASN A 64 2.36 10.14 0.81
N GLY A 65 2.21 9.15 -0.06
CA GLY A 65 3.35 8.42 -0.66
C GLY A 65 4.19 7.59 0.32
N MET A 66 3.71 7.43 1.56
CA MET A 66 4.25 6.51 2.54
C MET A 66 3.92 5.07 2.13
N ASP A 67 4.69 4.12 2.67
CA ASP A 67 4.47 2.71 2.43
C ASP A 67 3.08 2.28 2.88
N GLY A 68 2.34 1.55 2.03
CA GLY A 68 0.96 1.16 2.30
C GLY A 68 0.80 0.30 3.56
N GLU A 69 1.81 -0.51 3.90
CA GLU A 69 1.85 -1.33 5.11
C GLU A 69 1.94 -0.45 6.37
N MET A 70 2.80 0.57 6.32
CA MET A 70 2.96 1.53 7.42
C MET A 70 1.69 2.34 7.64
N LEU A 71 1.03 2.77 6.56
CA LEU A 71 -0.24 3.50 6.65
C LEU A 71 -1.37 2.65 7.21
N ALA A 72 -1.47 1.38 6.82
CA ALA A 72 -2.45 0.45 7.38
C ALA A 72 -2.21 0.22 8.87
N LYS A 73 -0.95 0.09 9.30
CA LYS A 73 -0.59 -0.01 10.73
C LYS A 73 -0.98 1.26 11.51
N TYR A 74 -0.76 2.45 10.98
CA TYR A 74 -1.18 3.69 11.65
C TYR A 74 -2.69 3.85 11.70
N ALA A 75 -3.40 3.49 10.62
CA ALA A 75 -4.85 3.46 10.61
C ALA A 75 -5.37 2.52 11.71
N SER A 76 -4.78 1.33 11.85
CA SER A 76 -5.16 0.35 12.87
C SER A 76 -4.92 0.85 14.29
N HIS A 77 -3.79 1.51 14.53
CA HIS A 77 -3.48 2.10 15.82
C HIS A 77 -4.49 3.20 16.17
N LEU A 78 -4.78 4.12 15.24
CA LEU A 78 -5.78 5.17 15.45
C LEU A 78 -7.19 4.60 15.64
N ALA A 79 -7.51 3.49 14.98
CA ALA A 79 -8.76 2.75 15.18
C ALA A 79 -8.94 2.16 16.58
N THR A 80 -7.84 1.92 17.27
CA THR A 80 -7.83 1.38 18.63
C THR A 80 -7.87 2.51 19.64
N GLU A 81 -6.97 3.49 19.51
CA GLU A 81 -6.76 4.53 20.52
C GLU A 81 -7.75 5.69 20.42
N CYS A 82 -8.12 6.07 19.19
CA CYS A 82 -8.90 7.26 18.91
C CYS A 82 -10.01 6.98 17.87
N PRO A 83 -10.98 6.07 18.15
CA PRO A 83 -11.96 5.64 17.15
C PRO A 83 -12.84 6.78 16.61
N TRP A 84 -13.02 7.82 17.41
CA TRP A 84 -13.75 9.04 17.03
C TRP A 84 -13.12 9.80 15.85
N VAL A 85 -11.86 9.54 15.50
CA VAL A 85 -11.14 10.20 14.39
C VAL A 85 -11.75 9.89 13.02
N PHE A 86 -12.41 8.75 12.88
CA PHE A 86 -13.04 8.35 11.62
C PHE A 86 -14.56 8.25 11.71
N ASP A 87 -15.17 8.44 12.89
CA ASP A 87 -16.63 8.56 13.00
C ASP A 87 -17.08 10.02 12.88
N PRO A 88 -17.68 10.43 11.74
CA PRO A 88 -18.17 11.79 11.52
C PRO A 88 -19.36 12.16 12.42
N ARG A 89 -19.97 11.22 13.15
CA ARG A 89 -21.11 11.47 14.05
C ARG A 89 -20.67 11.68 15.49
N HIS A 90 -19.42 11.37 15.82
CA HIS A 90 -18.91 11.54 17.17
C HIS A 90 -18.84 13.04 17.54
N PRO A 91 -19.17 13.45 18.78
CA PRO A 91 -19.11 14.87 19.17
C PRO A 91 -17.72 15.51 18.98
N LYS A 92 -16.65 14.77 19.31
CA LYS A 92 -15.27 15.25 19.10
C LYS A 92 -14.89 15.47 17.65
N SER A 93 -15.47 14.72 16.70
CA SER A 93 -15.16 14.91 15.27
C SER A 93 -15.74 16.20 14.69
N GLN A 94 -16.49 16.96 15.49
CA GLN A 94 -17.04 18.28 15.14
C GLN A 94 -16.09 19.44 15.43
N ASP A 95 -15.08 19.22 16.27
CA ASP A 95 -14.06 20.23 16.53
C ASP A 95 -12.77 19.86 15.78
N ARG A 96 -12.36 20.74 14.87
CA ARG A 96 -11.11 20.58 14.11
C ARG A 96 -9.88 20.57 15.01
N SER A 97 -9.92 21.26 16.15
CA SER A 97 -8.78 21.36 17.07
C SER A 97 -8.38 20.00 17.66
N GLU A 98 -9.36 19.11 17.83
CA GLU A 98 -9.16 17.74 18.32
C GLU A 98 -8.28 16.92 17.37
N PHE A 99 -8.25 17.22 16.07
CA PHE A 99 -7.47 16.45 15.09
C PHE A 99 -6.00 16.84 15.00
N THR A 100 -5.56 17.86 15.74
CA THR A 100 -4.19 18.37 15.64
C THR A 100 -3.16 17.27 15.85
N PHE A 101 -3.34 16.38 16.84
CA PHE A 101 -2.40 15.28 17.14
C PHE A 101 -2.15 14.31 15.97
N LEU A 102 -3.07 14.24 14.99
CA LEU A 102 -2.85 13.47 13.76
C LEU A 102 -1.56 13.91 13.05
N TYR A 103 -0.99 15.04 13.46
CA TYR A 103 0.22 15.51 12.84
C TYR A 103 1.38 14.49 12.95
N GLN A 104 1.34 13.63 13.96
CA GLN A 104 2.37 12.62 14.23
C GLN A 104 2.28 11.40 13.31
N PHE A 105 1.11 11.15 12.71
CA PHE A 105 0.82 9.95 11.92
C PHE A 105 0.77 10.22 10.42
N ILE A 106 0.46 11.46 10.04
CA ILE A 106 0.31 11.86 8.64
C ILE A 106 1.62 12.50 8.18
N PRO A 107 2.42 11.88 7.30
CA PRO A 107 3.66 12.48 6.82
C PRO A 107 3.40 13.69 5.91
N TYR A 108 4.20 14.75 6.07
CA TYR A 108 4.13 15.97 5.26
C TYR A 108 5.21 16.00 4.20
N SER A 109 4.86 16.49 3.02
CA SER A 109 5.81 16.78 1.95
C SER A 109 6.59 18.09 2.15
N SER A 110 6.21 18.93 3.13
CA SER A 110 6.74 20.29 3.25
C SER A 110 7.21 20.62 4.67
N ARG A 111 8.32 21.36 4.77
CA ARG A 111 8.86 21.94 6.02
C ARG A 111 8.07 23.17 6.51
N ASP A 112 7.05 23.59 5.77
CA ASP A 112 6.27 24.78 6.07
C ASP A 112 5.11 24.49 7.02
N LYS A 113 4.99 25.27 8.10
CA LYS A 113 4.00 25.04 9.17
C LYS A 113 2.57 25.20 8.68
N GLU A 114 2.32 26.06 7.69
CA GLU A 114 0.98 26.23 7.10
C GLU A 114 0.54 24.97 6.32
N ASN A 115 1.49 24.26 5.70
CA ASN A 115 1.22 23.01 4.99
C ASN A 115 1.16 21.79 5.91
N LEU A 116 1.61 21.93 7.17
CA LEU A 116 1.55 20.86 8.19
C LEU A 116 0.11 20.48 8.51
N TYR A 117 -0.79 21.46 8.65
CA TYR A 117 -2.18 21.20 9.03
C TYR A 117 -3.11 20.99 7.85
N LYS A 118 -2.66 21.26 6.62
CA LYS A 118 -3.49 21.11 5.42
C LYS A 118 -4.09 19.69 5.28
N PRO A 119 -3.34 18.59 5.43
CA PRO A 119 -3.92 17.24 5.43
C PRO A 119 -5.00 17.05 6.49
N ILE A 120 -4.79 17.58 7.70
CA ILE A 120 -5.70 17.44 8.82
C ILE A 120 -7.02 18.17 8.54
N THR A 121 -6.93 19.40 8.02
CA THR A 121 -8.09 20.16 7.56
C THR A 121 -8.85 19.42 6.47
N MET A 122 -8.14 18.84 5.49
CA MET A 122 -8.77 18.07 4.41
C MET A 122 -9.52 16.84 4.96
N TRP A 123 -8.95 16.11 5.91
CA TRP A 123 -9.66 14.98 6.54
C TRP A 123 -10.91 15.44 7.30
N PHE A 124 -10.78 16.49 8.11
CA PHE A 124 -11.90 17.07 8.83
C PHE A 124 -13.03 17.48 7.86
N ASP A 125 -12.70 18.21 6.80
CA ASP A 125 -13.70 18.65 5.81
C ASP A 125 -14.33 17.46 5.07
N ALA A 126 -13.55 16.39 4.78
CA ALA A 126 -14.10 15.15 4.23
C ALA A 126 -15.11 14.50 5.17
N LEU A 127 -14.81 14.40 6.47
CA LEU A 127 -15.76 13.87 7.47
C LEU A 127 -17.06 14.68 7.53
N GLN A 128 -16.98 16.01 7.42
CA GLN A 128 -18.16 16.87 7.39
C GLN A 128 -19.04 16.56 6.17
N ILE A 129 -18.45 16.37 4.99
CA ILE A 129 -19.18 15.97 3.79
C ILE A 129 -19.84 14.59 3.97
N ILE A 130 -19.12 13.62 4.56
CA ILE A 130 -19.68 12.28 4.85
C ILE A 130 -20.86 12.38 5.81
N ARG A 131 -20.76 13.22 6.85
CA ARG A 131 -21.85 13.47 7.80
C ARG A 131 -23.08 14.03 7.10
N GLU A 132 -22.90 15.10 6.33
CA GLU A 132 -23.99 15.90 5.77
C GLU A 132 -24.67 15.22 4.58
N ARG A 133 -23.88 14.62 3.68
CA ARG A 133 -24.41 14.04 2.43
C ARG A 133 -24.70 12.55 2.53
N TYR A 134 -24.03 11.85 3.44
CA TYR A 134 -24.06 10.39 3.52
C TYR A 134 -24.43 9.89 4.92
N ALA A 135 -25.02 10.75 5.76
CA ALA A 135 -25.47 10.43 7.12
C ALA A 135 -24.38 9.83 8.03
N GLY A 136 -23.12 10.12 7.73
CA GLY A 136 -21.98 9.60 8.48
C GLY A 136 -21.54 8.19 8.10
N ASP A 137 -22.07 7.61 7.03
CA ASP A 137 -21.77 6.25 6.58
C ASP A 137 -21.23 6.24 5.15
N TRP A 138 -19.97 5.80 4.99
CA TRP A 138 -19.30 5.73 3.69
C TRP A 138 -19.99 4.79 2.71
N ARG A 139 -20.72 3.77 3.20
CA ARG A 139 -21.45 2.83 2.35
C ARG A 139 -22.53 3.53 1.52
N HIS A 140 -23.10 4.63 2.02
CA HIS A 140 -24.11 5.41 1.32
C HIS A 140 -23.58 6.12 0.05
N ILE A 141 -22.26 6.28 -0.10
CA ILE A 141 -21.65 6.76 -1.35
C ILE A 141 -21.98 5.79 -2.50
N PHE A 142 -21.98 4.49 -2.20
CA PHE A 142 -22.25 3.41 -3.14
C PHE A 142 -23.75 3.12 -3.25
N LEU A 143 -24.47 3.17 -2.12
CA LEU A 143 -25.87 2.74 -2.06
C LEU A 143 -26.89 3.72 -2.69
N THR A 144 -26.40 4.86 -3.19
CA THR A 144 -27.23 5.91 -3.81
C THR A 144 -27.04 5.96 -5.34
N LEU A 145 -26.53 4.88 -5.93
CA LEU A 145 -26.42 4.73 -7.38
C LEU A 145 -27.76 4.32 -8.00
N ASP A 146 -27.87 4.56 -9.31
CA ASP A 146 -28.93 3.98 -10.13
C ASP A 146 -28.46 2.63 -10.67
N TYR A 147 -28.90 1.56 -9.99
CA TYR A 147 -28.50 0.17 -10.26
C TYR A 147 -28.97 -0.39 -11.61
N SER A 148 -29.66 0.41 -12.43
CA SER A 148 -30.07 0.04 -13.78
C SER A 148 -29.08 0.47 -14.88
N ALA A 149 -28.07 1.24 -14.51
CA ALA A 149 -27.08 1.79 -15.45
C ALA A 149 -26.01 0.76 -15.86
N ASP A 150 -25.21 1.13 -16.85
CA ASP A 150 -23.99 0.39 -17.21
C ASP A 150 -22.94 0.56 -16.08
N PRO A 151 -22.36 -0.53 -15.53
CA PRO A 151 -21.31 -0.46 -14.51
C PRO A 151 -20.13 0.45 -14.88
N ILE A 152 -19.78 0.56 -16.18
CA ILE A 152 -18.71 1.46 -16.65
C ILE A 152 -19.10 2.93 -16.51
N VAL A 153 -20.37 3.27 -16.69
CA VAL A 153 -20.90 4.62 -16.49
C VAL A 153 -20.91 4.96 -14.99
N ASP A 154 -21.38 4.03 -14.16
CA ASP A 154 -21.42 4.22 -12.70
C ASP A 154 -20.04 4.29 -12.06
N ARG A 155 -19.04 3.62 -12.63
CA ARG A 155 -17.64 3.79 -12.24
C ARG A 155 -17.23 5.27 -12.22
N LYS A 156 -17.53 6.01 -13.29
CA LYS A 156 -17.16 7.44 -13.38
C LYS A 156 -17.90 8.27 -12.32
N LYS A 157 -19.17 7.95 -12.06
CA LYS A 157 -19.96 8.61 -11.01
C LYS A 157 -19.39 8.34 -9.62
N LEU A 158 -19.05 7.10 -9.30
CA LEU A 158 -18.45 6.73 -8.01
C LEU A 158 -17.09 7.40 -7.80
N ILE A 159 -16.24 7.39 -8.83
CA ILE A 159 -14.95 8.08 -8.77
C ILE A 159 -15.19 9.56 -8.48
N GLY A 160 -16.11 10.22 -9.20
CA GLY A 160 -16.44 11.63 -8.96
C GLY A 160 -16.95 11.91 -7.54
N ARG A 161 -17.88 11.09 -7.04
CA ARG A 161 -18.43 11.24 -5.66
C ARG A 161 -17.35 11.13 -4.58
N LEU A 162 -16.35 10.28 -4.79
CA LEU A 162 -15.23 10.12 -3.87
C LEU A 162 -14.17 11.22 -4.07
N ASP A 163 -13.89 11.63 -5.31
CA ASP A 163 -12.96 12.72 -5.65
C ASP A 163 -13.42 14.09 -5.12
N ASP A 164 -14.74 14.26 -4.92
CA ASP A 164 -15.33 15.42 -4.24
C ASP A 164 -14.92 15.52 -2.75
N LEU A 165 -14.39 14.46 -2.15
CA LEU A 165 -13.91 14.46 -0.77
C LEU A 165 -12.49 15.04 -0.70
N PRO A 166 -12.24 16.09 0.12
CA PRO A 166 -10.93 16.71 0.21
C PRO A 166 -9.81 15.69 0.53
N GLY A 167 -8.88 15.57 -0.42
CA GLY A 167 -7.68 14.73 -0.26
C GLY A 167 -7.80 13.35 -0.86
N VAL A 168 -8.98 13.00 -1.37
CA VAL A 168 -9.19 11.85 -2.24
C VAL A 168 -9.01 12.33 -3.67
N GLY A 169 -8.01 11.78 -4.36
CA GLY A 169 -7.86 11.93 -5.81
C GLY A 169 -8.41 10.71 -6.56
N PRO A 170 -8.47 10.72 -7.91
CA PRO A 170 -9.09 9.64 -8.67
C PRO A 170 -8.47 8.25 -8.44
N LYS A 171 -7.17 8.19 -8.17
CA LYS A 171 -6.47 6.95 -7.78
C LYS A 171 -6.98 6.42 -6.43
N ILE A 172 -7.09 7.30 -5.43
CA ILE A 172 -7.50 6.91 -4.07
C ILE A 172 -8.98 6.53 -4.06
N ALA A 173 -9.82 7.26 -4.82
CA ALA A 173 -11.21 6.90 -5.03
C ALA A 173 -11.35 5.45 -5.51
N GLN A 174 -10.60 5.07 -6.55
CA GLN A 174 -10.62 3.69 -7.05
C GLN A 174 -10.12 2.65 -6.05
N LEU A 175 -9.12 2.99 -5.24
CA LEU A 175 -8.63 2.10 -4.18
C LEU A 175 -9.73 1.86 -3.12
N ILE A 176 -10.41 2.93 -2.70
CA ILE A 176 -11.53 2.84 -1.76
C ILE A 176 -12.67 2.01 -2.36
N ILE A 177 -13.02 2.22 -3.63
CA ILE A 177 -14.05 1.42 -4.33
C ILE A 177 -13.69 -0.06 -4.27
N GLN A 178 -12.45 -0.40 -4.66
CA GLN A 178 -11.96 -1.78 -4.69
C GLN A 178 -12.05 -2.44 -3.30
N TRP A 179 -11.59 -1.77 -2.24
CA TRP A 179 -11.64 -2.30 -0.88
C TRP A 179 -13.06 -2.48 -0.36
N PHE A 180 -13.94 -1.52 -0.63
CA PHE A 180 -15.34 -1.66 -0.22
C PHE A 180 -15.98 -2.85 -0.91
N GLN A 181 -15.72 -3.09 -2.19
CA GLN A 181 -16.30 -4.21 -2.95
C GLN A 181 -15.90 -5.60 -2.42
N GLU A 182 -14.76 -5.74 -1.76
CA GLU A 182 -14.30 -7.03 -1.20
C GLU A 182 -15.14 -7.49 0.01
N VAL A 183 -15.83 -6.57 0.68
CA VAL A 183 -16.58 -6.83 1.92
C VAL A 183 -18.07 -6.99 1.62
N ASN A 184 -18.81 -7.76 2.42
CA ASN A 184 -20.28 -7.84 2.35
C ASN A 184 -20.88 -6.87 3.37
N TRP A 185 -21.48 -5.76 2.94
CA TRP A 185 -21.97 -4.72 3.86
C TRP A 185 -23.48 -4.69 4.09
N SER A 186 -24.24 -5.41 3.27
CA SER A 186 -25.68 -5.26 3.19
C SER A 186 -26.34 -6.63 3.04
N ASP A 187 -27.47 -6.81 3.72
CA ASP A 187 -28.37 -7.94 3.51
C ASP A 187 -29.16 -7.79 2.20
N ASP A 188 -29.25 -6.57 1.65
CA ASP A 188 -29.68 -6.33 0.26
C ASP A 188 -28.56 -6.77 -0.69
N LEU A 189 -28.53 -8.09 -0.90
CA LEU A 189 -27.54 -8.77 -1.71
C LEU A 189 -27.58 -8.29 -3.16
N GLU A 190 -28.75 -7.99 -3.72
CA GLU A 190 -28.88 -7.60 -5.14
C GLU A 190 -28.14 -6.29 -5.44
N ARG A 191 -28.39 -5.24 -4.65
CA ARG A 191 -27.70 -3.95 -4.83
C ARG A 191 -26.20 -4.08 -4.60
N TRP A 192 -25.82 -4.86 -3.59
CA TRP A 192 -24.41 -5.03 -3.26
C TRP A 192 -23.66 -5.87 -4.32
N HIS A 193 -24.31 -6.89 -4.87
CA HIS A 193 -23.79 -7.66 -5.99
C HIS A 193 -23.56 -6.77 -7.22
N TYR A 194 -24.48 -5.86 -7.55
CA TYR A 194 -24.24 -4.88 -8.62
C TYR A 194 -23.04 -3.97 -8.31
N ILE A 195 -22.90 -3.47 -7.08
CA ILE A 195 -21.76 -2.61 -6.72
C ILE A 195 -20.43 -3.34 -6.96
N ARG A 196 -20.35 -4.65 -6.71
CA ARG A 196 -19.16 -5.46 -6.97
C ARG A 196 -18.81 -5.58 -8.45
N THR A 197 -19.78 -5.43 -9.36
CA THR A 197 -19.52 -5.48 -10.81
C THR A 197 -18.96 -4.19 -11.38
N ILE A 198 -19.02 -3.07 -10.64
CA ILE A 198 -18.45 -1.79 -11.09
C ILE A 198 -16.92 -1.87 -11.07
N PRO A 199 -16.23 -1.82 -12.22
CA PRO A 199 -14.80 -2.10 -12.24
C PRO A 199 -13.99 -0.94 -11.65
N ALA A 200 -13.03 -1.23 -10.78
CA ALA A 200 -12.12 -0.24 -10.21
C ALA A 200 -10.70 -0.80 -10.06
N ILE A 201 -9.73 -0.13 -10.70
CA ILE A 201 -8.32 -0.52 -10.62
C ILE A 201 -7.51 0.75 -10.35
N ALA A 202 -7.02 0.88 -9.12
CA ALA A 202 -6.17 1.98 -8.70
C ALA A 202 -4.77 1.86 -9.34
N VAL A 203 -4.44 2.78 -10.23
CA VAL A 203 -3.16 2.78 -10.96
C VAL A 203 -2.14 3.66 -10.21
N ASP A 204 -1.24 3.02 -9.48
CA ASP A 204 -0.12 3.68 -8.80
C ASP A 204 1.18 3.63 -9.63
N LEU A 205 2.27 4.17 -9.07
CA LEU A 205 3.57 4.17 -9.73
C LEU A 205 4.09 2.75 -10.02
N TRP A 206 3.75 1.76 -9.19
CA TRP A 206 4.18 0.38 -9.40
C TRP A 206 3.43 -0.24 -10.57
N LEU A 207 2.12 -0.06 -10.64
CA LEU A 207 1.28 -0.59 -11.71
C LEU A 207 1.59 0.11 -13.04
N MET A 208 1.76 1.44 -13.05
CA MET A 208 2.22 2.16 -14.25
C MET A 208 3.53 1.58 -14.78
N ARG A 209 4.48 1.25 -13.90
CA ARG A 209 5.71 0.59 -14.34
C ARG A 209 5.45 -0.79 -14.94
N LEU A 210 4.57 -1.59 -14.33
CA LEU A 210 4.29 -2.94 -14.79
C LEU A 210 3.68 -2.98 -16.19
N VAL A 211 2.73 -2.08 -16.50
CA VAL A 211 2.09 -2.09 -17.84
C VAL A 211 3.10 -1.84 -18.96
N TYR A 212 4.13 -1.03 -18.72
CA TYR A 212 5.26 -0.93 -19.66
C TYR A 212 6.12 -2.19 -19.65
N GLN A 213 6.49 -2.70 -18.48
CA GLN A 213 7.36 -3.88 -18.37
C GLN A 213 6.76 -5.12 -19.01
N PHE A 214 5.44 -5.25 -19.01
CA PHE A 214 4.71 -6.37 -19.62
C PHE A 214 4.39 -6.15 -21.09
N GLY A 215 4.74 -4.98 -21.65
CA GLY A 215 4.45 -4.67 -23.05
C GLY A 215 2.97 -4.41 -23.35
N TYR A 216 2.17 -4.06 -22.33
CA TYR A 216 0.76 -3.76 -22.52
C TYR A 216 0.55 -2.49 -23.33
N ILE A 217 1.48 -1.53 -23.23
CA ILE A 217 1.46 -0.28 -23.99
C ILE A 217 2.28 -0.45 -25.27
N THR A 218 1.65 -0.26 -26.42
CA THR A 218 2.25 -0.42 -27.75
C THR A 218 2.68 0.90 -28.39
N SER A 219 2.09 2.02 -27.97
CA SER A 219 2.47 3.36 -28.42
C SER A 219 2.11 4.43 -27.37
N TRP A 220 2.82 5.55 -27.38
CA TRP A 220 2.54 6.72 -26.53
C TRP A 220 2.97 8.01 -27.24
N ASP A 221 2.21 9.08 -27.09
CA ASP A 221 2.50 10.41 -27.66
C ASP A 221 2.80 11.50 -26.61
N THR A 222 2.74 11.16 -25.32
CA THR A 222 3.00 12.08 -24.20
C THR A 222 4.10 11.60 -23.25
N ASP A 223 4.67 12.54 -22.49
CA ASP A 223 5.60 12.25 -21.40
C ASP A 223 4.96 11.34 -20.33
N ILE A 224 5.76 10.39 -19.83
CA ILE A 224 5.36 9.39 -18.82
C ILE A 224 5.32 10.07 -17.43
N HIS A 225 4.22 10.78 -17.20
CA HIS A 225 3.85 11.36 -15.91
C HIS A 225 2.59 10.67 -15.36
N THR A 226 2.17 11.00 -14.14
CA THR A 226 0.94 10.46 -13.51
C THR A 226 -0.34 10.68 -14.33
N ALA A 227 -0.30 11.55 -15.35
CA ALA A 227 -1.40 11.80 -16.29
C ALA A 227 -1.87 10.54 -17.05
N ILE A 228 -1.02 9.52 -17.22
CA ILE A 228 -1.39 8.27 -17.92
C ILE A 228 -2.17 7.27 -17.04
N SER A 229 -2.23 7.51 -15.72
CA SER A 229 -2.87 6.59 -14.77
C SER A 229 -4.36 6.38 -15.06
N GLY A 230 -5.08 7.44 -15.44
CA GLY A 230 -6.49 7.38 -15.84
C GLY A 230 -6.70 6.50 -17.07
N PRO A 231 -6.07 6.80 -18.22
CA PRO A 231 -6.15 5.95 -19.43
C PRO A 231 -5.79 4.48 -19.22
N ILE A 232 -4.76 4.18 -18.41
CA ILE A 232 -4.40 2.80 -18.06
C ILE A 232 -5.53 2.14 -17.27
N SER A 233 -6.04 2.85 -16.24
CA SER A 233 -7.12 2.35 -15.39
C SER A 233 -8.38 2.07 -16.19
N ASP A 234 -8.79 3.01 -17.04
CA ASP A 234 -9.96 2.90 -17.91
C ASP A 234 -9.84 1.68 -18.84
N THR A 235 -8.67 1.49 -19.45
CA THR A 235 -8.42 0.35 -20.35
C THR A 235 -8.48 -0.98 -19.62
N LEU A 236 -7.80 -1.11 -18.47
CA LEU A 236 -7.82 -2.33 -17.68
C LEU A 236 -9.22 -2.66 -17.16
N CYS A 237 -9.95 -1.66 -16.67
CA CYS A 237 -11.33 -1.81 -16.19
C CYS A 237 -12.26 -2.25 -17.32
N GLN A 238 -12.14 -1.64 -18.51
CA GLN A 238 -12.93 -1.99 -19.67
C GLN A 238 -12.68 -3.43 -20.12
N ILE A 239 -11.42 -3.86 -20.19
CA ILE A 239 -11.07 -5.25 -20.54
C ILE A 239 -11.63 -6.21 -19.48
N CYS A 240 -11.50 -5.90 -18.19
CA CYS A 240 -12.05 -6.76 -17.14
C CYS A 240 -13.58 -6.92 -17.28
N TYR A 241 -14.28 -5.84 -17.58
CA TYR A 241 -15.73 -5.85 -17.78
C TYR A 241 -16.14 -6.68 -19.00
N GLU A 242 -15.52 -6.45 -20.16
CA GLU A 242 -15.83 -7.17 -21.41
C GLU A 242 -15.53 -8.67 -21.32
N GLU A 243 -14.44 -9.03 -20.62
CA GLU A 243 -13.94 -10.39 -20.54
C GLU A 243 -14.44 -11.18 -19.32
N GLY A 244 -15.28 -10.56 -18.48
CA GLY A 244 -15.79 -11.16 -17.24
C GLY A 244 -14.70 -11.48 -16.22
N ILE A 245 -13.66 -10.65 -16.14
CA ILE A 245 -12.52 -10.84 -15.22
C ILE A 245 -12.76 -10.01 -13.95
N GLU A 246 -12.54 -10.63 -12.79
CA GLU A 246 -12.61 -9.98 -11.48
C GLU A 246 -11.55 -8.87 -11.35
N HIS A 247 -11.97 -7.62 -11.55
CA HIS A 247 -11.12 -6.43 -11.57
C HIS A 247 -10.38 -6.21 -10.24
N HIS A 248 -11.01 -6.54 -9.11
CA HIS A 248 -10.39 -6.45 -7.78
C HIS A 248 -9.18 -7.40 -7.67
N ALA A 249 -9.30 -8.61 -8.21
CA ALA A 249 -8.22 -9.60 -8.23
C ALA A 249 -7.07 -9.14 -9.13
N VAL A 250 -7.38 -8.53 -10.28
CA VAL A 250 -6.37 -7.92 -11.16
C VAL A 250 -5.61 -6.80 -10.45
N GLY A 251 -6.33 -5.88 -9.81
CA GLY A 251 -5.74 -4.75 -9.09
C GLY A 251 -4.79 -5.21 -7.98
N GLN A 252 -5.25 -6.14 -7.13
CA GLN A 252 -4.43 -6.70 -6.04
C GLN A 252 -3.23 -7.49 -6.55
N ALA A 253 -3.41 -8.31 -7.60
CA ALA A 253 -2.32 -9.09 -8.19
C ALA A 253 -1.22 -8.19 -8.76
N LEU A 254 -1.60 -7.18 -9.56
CA LEU A 254 -0.65 -6.24 -10.15
C LEU A 254 0.04 -5.39 -9.08
N TRP A 255 -0.69 -4.91 -8.07
CA TRP A 255 -0.09 -4.20 -6.95
C TRP A 255 0.94 -5.08 -6.22
N ARG A 256 0.61 -6.34 -5.91
CA ARG A 256 1.53 -7.27 -5.24
C ARG A 256 2.79 -7.52 -6.06
N ILE A 257 2.64 -7.75 -7.37
CA ILE A 257 3.80 -7.91 -8.26
C ILE A 257 4.67 -6.66 -8.22
N GLY A 258 4.07 -5.48 -8.33
CA GLY A 258 4.80 -4.22 -8.44
C GLY A 258 5.49 -3.80 -7.14
N ALA A 259 4.73 -3.77 -6.04
CA ALA A 259 5.10 -3.21 -4.75
C ALA A 259 5.91 -4.18 -3.87
N VAL A 260 5.69 -5.49 -4.01
CA VAL A 260 6.33 -6.50 -3.14
C VAL A 260 7.39 -7.30 -3.88
N ILE A 261 7.08 -7.81 -5.07
CA ILE A 261 7.99 -8.71 -5.80
C ILE A 261 9.04 -7.89 -6.56
N CYS A 262 8.58 -7.12 -7.54
CA CYS A 262 9.43 -6.32 -8.41
C CYS A 262 10.21 -5.25 -7.65
N ARG A 263 9.73 -4.75 -6.50
CA ARG A 263 10.48 -3.81 -5.66
C ARG A 263 11.71 -4.43 -4.99
N ARG A 264 11.62 -5.70 -4.59
CA ARG A 264 12.64 -6.43 -3.81
C ARG A 264 13.70 -7.12 -4.68
N ARG A 265 13.51 -7.12 -6.00
CA ARG A 265 14.47 -7.74 -6.94
C ARG A 265 15.90 -7.17 -6.78
N PRO A 266 16.94 -8.00 -6.94
CA PRO A 266 18.33 -7.53 -7.04
C PRO A 266 18.47 -6.48 -8.15
N ARG A 267 19.30 -5.45 -7.96
CA ARG A 267 19.46 -4.35 -8.94
C ARG A 267 20.76 -4.37 -9.72
N ASN A 268 21.84 -4.88 -9.13
CA ASN A 268 23.20 -4.69 -9.66
C ASN A 268 23.79 -5.98 -10.26
N ASP A 269 23.02 -7.05 -10.34
CA ASP A 269 23.50 -8.37 -10.78
C ASP A 269 22.45 -9.00 -11.70
N ALA A 270 22.80 -9.11 -12.99
CA ALA A 270 21.93 -9.60 -14.05
C ALA A 270 21.48 -11.05 -13.83
N VAL A 271 22.39 -11.90 -13.34
CA VAL A 271 22.14 -13.33 -13.15
C VAL A 271 21.22 -13.52 -11.95
N LYS A 272 21.52 -12.87 -10.82
CA LYS A 272 20.66 -12.91 -9.62
C LYS A 272 19.30 -12.30 -9.88
N PHE A 273 19.23 -11.20 -10.63
CA PHE A 273 17.97 -10.60 -11.07
C PHE A 273 17.11 -11.62 -11.84
N ARG A 274 17.69 -12.30 -12.84
CA ARG A 274 16.94 -13.23 -13.70
C ARG A 274 16.47 -14.46 -12.93
N ARG A 275 17.34 -15.03 -12.09
CA ARG A 275 16.99 -16.14 -11.19
C ARG A 275 15.85 -15.73 -10.24
N TYR A 276 15.93 -14.54 -9.64
CA TYR A 276 14.86 -14.01 -8.79
C TYR A 276 13.53 -13.88 -9.56
N CYS A 277 13.53 -13.24 -10.72
CA CYS A 277 12.28 -13.06 -11.48
C CYS A 277 11.70 -14.40 -11.95
N LYS A 278 12.52 -15.37 -12.39
CA LYS A 278 12.06 -16.73 -12.76
C LYS A 278 11.43 -17.46 -11.57
N ALA A 279 12.00 -17.30 -10.37
CA ALA A 279 11.53 -18.00 -9.18
C ALA A 279 10.29 -17.37 -8.53
N TYR A 280 10.17 -16.03 -8.56
CA TYR A 280 9.18 -15.31 -7.73
C TYR A 280 8.16 -14.48 -8.52
N CYS A 281 8.43 -14.10 -9.77
CA CYS A 281 7.53 -13.22 -10.51
C CYS A 281 6.58 -14.04 -11.42
N PRO A 282 5.26 -14.02 -11.15
CA PRO A 282 4.31 -14.79 -11.95
C PRO A 282 4.16 -14.22 -13.37
N ALA A 283 4.63 -13.00 -13.63
CA ALA A 283 4.61 -12.37 -14.94
C ALA A 283 5.96 -12.49 -15.68
N PHE A 284 6.87 -13.37 -15.24
CA PHE A 284 8.22 -13.48 -15.83
C PHE A 284 8.22 -13.72 -17.34
N GLU A 285 7.31 -14.55 -17.84
CA GLU A 285 7.25 -14.97 -19.25
C GLU A 285 6.76 -13.86 -20.19
N VAL A 286 5.86 -13.01 -19.71
CA VAL A 286 5.28 -11.89 -20.46
C VAL A 286 6.04 -10.58 -20.27
N CYS A 287 6.92 -10.52 -19.27
CA CYS A 287 7.68 -9.32 -18.95
C CYS A 287 8.78 -9.10 -20.00
N GLN A 288 8.55 -8.11 -20.86
CA GLN A 288 9.53 -7.54 -21.80
C GLN A 288 10.66 -6.81 -21.07
N ARG A 289 10.47 -6.45 -19.80
CA ARG A 289 11.45 -5.78 -18.92
C ARG A 289 11.85 -4.39 -19.40
N VAL A 290 11.08 -3.80 -20.30
CA VAL A 290 11.29 -2.46 -20.82
C VAL A 290 10.49 -1.47 -19.97
N VAL A 291 11.16 -0.43 -19.46
CA VAL A 291 10.51 0.76 -18.93
C VAL A 291 11.07 1.93 -19.73
N PRO A 292 10.23 2.75 -20.38
CA PRO A 292 10.77 3.88 -21.10
C PRO A 292 11.47 4.83 -20.11
N ALA A 293 12.62 5.35 -20.51
CA ALA A 293 13.28 6.38 -19.72
C ALA A 293 12.39 7.63 -19.73
N ASN A 294 12.25 8.30 -18.58
CA ASN A 294 11.60 9.61 -18.50
C ASN A 294 12.41 10.63 -19.31
N TYR A 295 12.13 10.69 -20.61
CA TYR A 295 12.57 11.77 -21.46
C TYR A 295 11.60 12.91 -21.19
N SER A 296 12.04 13.94 -20.47
CA SER A 296 11.33 15.22 -20.48
C SER A 296 11.40 15.76 -21.92
N LEU A 297 10.31 15.65 -22.70
CA LEU A 297 10.25 16.24 -24.04
C LEU A 297 10.41 17.78 -23.99
N GLU A 298 10.16 18.41 -22.85
CA GLU A 298 10.35 19.86 -22.64
C GLU A 298 11.80 20.35 -22.82
N ARG A 299 12.83 19.52 -22.56
CA ARG A 299 14.22 19.99 -22.66
C ARG A 299 14.69 20.35 -24.07
N ARG A 300 14.03 19.84 -25.12
CA ARG A 300 14.38 20.20 -26.50
C ARG A 300 13.78 21.53 -26.95
N LEU A 301 12.75 22.05 -26.26
CA LEU A 301 11.98 23.19 -26.76
C LEU A 301 12.32 24.52 -26.06
N THR A 302 12.77 24.54 -24.81
CA THR A 302 12.82 25.80 -24.05
C THR A 302 14.19 26.21 -23.50
N GLY A 303 15.24 25.40 -23.66
CA GLY A 303 16.63 25.85 -23.43
C GLY A 303 16.95 26.42 -22.04
N SER A 304 16.07 26.31 -21.04
CA SER A 304 16.27 26.91 -19.72
C SER A 304 16.63 25.86 -18.67
N ALA A 305 17.91 25.90 -18.29
CA ALA A 305 18.47 25.08 -17.22
C ALA A 305 18.16 25.71 -15.85
N SER A 306 16.93 25.62 -15.34
CA SER A 306 16.71 25.72 -13.89
C SER A 306 15.39 25.08 -13.48
N GLY A 307 15.50 23.89 -12.90
CA GLY A 307 14.37 23.16 -12.34
C GLY A 307 14.88 21.87 -11.73
N ARG A 308 15.18 21.89 -10.43
CA ARG A 308 15.36 20.67 -9.65
C ARG A 308 14.01 19.98 -9.54
N LEU A 309 13.66 19.22 -10.57
CA LEU A 309 12.55 18.26 -10.54
C LEU A 309 12.89 17.15 -9.55
N ALA A 310 11.89 16.73 -8.77
CA ALA A 310 11.99 15.57 -7.89
C ALA A 310 12.64 14.42 -8.66
N SER A 311 13.82 13.98 -8.20
CA SER A 311 14.56 12.89 -8.79
C SER A 311 13.84 11.57 -8.51
N MET A 312 12.74 11.33 -9.23
CA MET A 312 12.40 9.97 -9.60
C MET A 312 13.61 9.45 -10.38
N GLN A 313 14.42 8.62 -9.73
CA GLN A 313 15.33 7.74 -10.45
C GLN A 313 14.45 6.71 -11.20
N TRP A 314 13.77 7.18 -12.25
CA TRP A 314 13.55 6.35 -13.43
C TRP A 314 14.96 5.87 -13.76
N GLY A 315 15.22 4.59 -13.47
CA GLY A 315 16.48 3.98 -13.85
C GLY A 315 16.76 4.36 -15.30
N ARG A 316 18.04 4.53 -15.64
CA ARG A 316 18.44 4.60 -17.04
C ARG A 316 17.71 3.49 -17.80
N SER A 317 17.40 3.72 -19.08
CA SER A 317 17.09 2.61 -19.98
C SER A 317 18.21 1.58 -19.82
N GLU A 318 17.96 0.56 -19.03
CA GLU A 318 18.81 -0.61 -18.96
C GLU A 318 18.17 -1.57 -19.95
N SER A 319 18.47 -1.38 -21.24
CA SER A 319 18.48 -2.53 -22.13
C SER A 319 19.48 -3.51 -21.52
N HIS A 320 18.98 -4.55 -20.88
CA HIS A 320 19.85 -5.60 -20.38
C HIS A 320 20.57 -6.22 -21.59
N PRO A 321 21.90 -6.46 -21.51
CA PRO A 321 22.59 -7.23 -22.53
C PRO A 321 21.87 -8.55 -22.75
N ALA A 322 21.60 -8.89 -24.00
CA ALA A 322 21.07 -10.18 -24.38
C ALA A 322 22.02 -11.26 -23.84
N VAL A 323 21.58 -12.04 -22.85
CA VAL A 323 22.28 -13.25 -22.42
C VAL A 323 21.37 -14.40 -22.79
N ASP A 324 21.93 -15.33 -23.54
CA ASP A 324 21.21 -16.44 -24.14
C ASP A 324 20.45 -17.24 -23.07
N LEU A 325 19.29 -17.78 -23.43
CA LEU A 325 18.49 -18.63 -22.53
C LEU A 325 19.24 -19.93 -22.19
N ALA A 326 20.19 -20.32 -23.03
CA ALA A 326 21.00 -21.53 -22.91
C ALA A 326 22.04 -21.51 -21.77
N ASP A 327 22.41 -20.35 -21.24
CA ASP A 327 23.46 -20.22 -20.21
C ASP A 327 22.97 -20.45 -18.76
N LEU A 328 21.69 -20.80 -18.58
CA LEU A 328 21.13 -21.15 -17.28
C LEU A 328 20.97 -22.67 -17.18
N THR A 329 22.02 -23.38 -16.77
CA THR A 329 21.88 -24.79 -16.40
C THR A 329 21.12 -24.90 -15.06
N ASP A 330 20.17 -25.84 -14.99
CA ASP A 330 19.35 -26.14 -13.79
C ASP A 330 20.17 -26.76 -12.62
N SER A 331 21.50 -26.73 -12.68
CA SER A 331 22.41 -27.47 -11.81
C SER A 331 23.04 -26.67 -10.65
N ASP A 332 22.65 -25.41 -10.44
CA ASP A 332 23.20 -24.62 -9.33
C ASP A 332 22.42 -24.85 -8.03
N PRO A 333 23.04 -25.38 -6.96
CA PRO A 333 22.36 -25.82 -5.76
C PRO A 333 21.69 -24.67 -5.00
N GLY A 334 20.57 -25.01 -4.36
CA GLY A 334 19.60 -24.11 -3.74
C GLY A 334 20.19 -22.91 -2.99
N PHE A 335 19.78 -21.72 -3.42
CA PHE A 335 19.95 -20.49 -2.66
C PHE A 335 19.12 -20.59 -1.37
N LEU A 336 19.80 -20.74 -0.24
CA LEU A 336 19.18 -20.75 1.09
C LEU A 336 18.65 -19.35 1.43
N VAL A 337 17.44 -19.33 2.01
CA VAL A 337 16.68 -18.16 2.49
C VAL A 337 17.47 -17.24 3.45
N LYS A 338 18.63 -17.68 3.95
CA LYS A 338 19.43 -16.98 4.98
C LYS A 338 20.18 -15.74 4.46
N ASP A 339 20.35 -15.57 3.15
CA ASP A 339 21.09 -14.43 2.58
C ASP A 339 20.27 -13.13 2.44
N PHE A 340 19.01 -13.14 2.87
CA PHE A 340 18.07 -12.02 2.72
C PHE A 340 17.50 -11.48 4.04
N VAL A 341 18.22 -11.63 5.16
CA VAL A 341 17.93 -10.83 6.36
C VAL A 341 18.26 -9.35 6.04
N PRO A 342 17.30 -8.42 6.09
CA PRO A 342 17.56 -7.02 5.77
C PRO A 342 18.57 -6.44 6.75
N LYS A 343 19.65 -5.81 6.26
CA LYS A 343 20.37 -4.83 7.09
C LYS A 343 19.42 -3.64 7.30
N PRO A 344 19.18 -3.20 8.56
CA PRO A 344 18.34 -2.04 8.82
C PRO A 344 18.88 -0.83 8.07
N ARG A 345 18.00 -0.11 7.36
CA ARG A 345 18.34 1.22 6.83
C ARG A 345 18.16 2.23 7.96
N ASN A 346 19.24 2.91 8.33
CA ASN A 346 19.24 4.02 9.28
C ASN A 346 18.31 5.14 8.76
N PHE A 347 17.10 5.21 9.29
CA PHE A 347 16.27 6.41 9.23
C PHE A 347 16.21 6.97 10.64
N GLY A 348 16.76 8.17 10.81
CA GLY A 348 16.83 8.86 12.09
C GLY A 348 15.44 9.20 12.61
N GLY A 349 15.04 8.53 13.68
CA GLY A 349 13.91 8.86 14.54
C GLY A 349 14.29 8.41 15.96
N HIS A 350 14.14 9.31 16.93
CA HIS A 350 14.42 9.01 18.33
C HIS A 350 13.25 8.21 18.92
N ALA A 351 13.52 7.05 19.51
CA ALA A 351 12.56 6.25 20.26
C ALA A 351 12.87 6.36 21.76
N ILE A 352 11.85 6.59 22.59
CA ILE A 352 11.95 6.44 24.06
C ILE A 352 11.53 5.02 24.39
N VAL A 353 12.42 4.22 24.97
CA VAL A 353 12.15 2.83 25.38
C VAL A 353 12.12 2.77 26.91
N LYS A 354 11.02 2.30 27.51
CA LYS A 354 10.97 1.91 28.91
C LYS A 354 11.40 0.44 29.02
N ALA A 355 12.53 0.16 29.64
CA ALA A 355 12.97 -1.21 29.95
C ALA A 355 12.80 -1.48 31.44
N ARG A 356 12.35 -2.69 31.80
CA ARG A 356 12.24 -3.16 33.19
C ARG A 356 13.36 -4.15 33.47
N ALA A 357 14.22 -3.88 34.45
CA ALA A 357 15.31 -4.77 34.83
C ALA A 357 14.91 -5.61 36.05
N ILE A 358 15.06 -6.94 35.98
CA ILE A 358 14.91 -7.84 37.13
C ILE A 358 16.31 -8.31 37.55
N ARG A 359 16.71 -8.06 38.80
CA ARG A 359 17.96 -8.58 39.36
C ARG A 359 17.74 -10.02 39.83
N ARG A 360 18.34 -11.00 39.14
CA ARG A 360 18.56 -12.34 39.72
C ARG A 360 19.96 -12.40 40.32
N GLN A 361 20.03 -12.63 41.61
CA GLN A 361 21.26 -12.57 42.39
C GLN A 361 21.83 -13.96 42.60
N GLU A 362 22.35 -14.58 41.54
CA GLU A 362 23.20 -15.76 41.65
C GLU A 362 24.34 -15.67 40.62
N ALA A 363 25.57 -15.70 41.14
CA ALA A 363 26.85 -15.75 40.42
C ALA A 363 27.19 -14.59 39.46
N ARG A 364 27.88 -13.56 40.00
CA ARG A 364 28.89 -12.63 39.42
C ARG A 364 28.79 -12.06 37.98
N ASP A 365 27.76 -12.37 37.22
CA ASP A 365 27.44 -11.80 35.92
C ASP A 365 26.02 -11.24 36.01
N THR A 366 25.88 -9.91 35.89
CA THR A 366 24.55 -9.29 35.78
C THR A 366 24.02 -9.61 34.39
N GLN A 367 23.19 -10.64 34.26
CA GLN A 367 22.43 -10.87 33.05
C GLN A 367 21.21 -9.92 33.03
N ILE A 368 21.23 -8.97 32.09
CA ILE A 368 20.07 -8.17 31.74
C ILE A 368 19.22 -9.03 30.80
N GLU A 369 18.16 -9.64 31.33
CA GLU A 369 17.15 -10.29 30.49
C GLU A 369 16.24 -9.20 29.87
N LEU A 370 16.34 -9.02 28.55
CA LEU A 370 15.41 -8.22 27.77
C LEU A 370 14.09 -9.00 27.63
N LEU A 371 13.18 -8.81 28.58
CA LEU A 371 11.82 -9.33 28.46
C LEU A 371 11.04 -8.45 27.48
N GLY A 372 11.14 -8.80 26.20
CA GLY A 372 10.34 -8.23 25.12
C GLY A 372 10.86 -6.89 24.60
N ALA A 373 11.50 -6.94 23.43
CA ALA A 373 11.71 -5.74 22.63
C ALA A 373 10.51 -5.57 21.69
N GLU A 374 9.64 -4.59 21.96
CA GLU A 374 8.79 -4.06 20.91
C GLU A 374 9.68 -3.24 19.98
N TYR A 375 9.97 -3.81 18.80
CA TYR A 375 10.79 -3.15 17.79
C TYR A 375 10.05 -1.95 17.20
N PHE A 376 10.27 -0.77 17.77
CA PHE A 376 10.09 0.49 17.06
C PHE A 376 11.37 0.81 16.31
N ASN A 377 11.31 0.81 14.97
CA ASN A 377 12.44 1.04 14.08
C ASN A 377 13.12 2.39 14.36
N GLY A 378 14.34 2.34 14.92
CA GLY A 378 15.25 3.48 15.08
C GLY A 378 16.59 3.04 15.71
N TYR A 379 17.68 3.75 15.41
CA TYR A 379 18.98 3.51 16.04
C TYR A 379 18.91 3.97 17.51
N VAL A 380 19.21 3.08 18.46
CA VAL A 380 19.34 3.42 19.88
C VAL A 380 20.74 3.95 20.13
N ASP A 381 20.87 5.20 20.57
CA ASP A 381 22.12 5.69 21.13
C ASP A 381 22.29 5.08 22.53
N PRO A 382 23.31 4.24 22.79
CA PRO A 382 23.52 3.61 24.08
C PRO A 382 23.72 4.61 25.23
N SER A 383 24.05 5.87 24.93
CA SER A 383 24.25 6.93 25.92
C SER A 383 22.95 7.55 26.45
N LEU A 384 21.80 7.24 25.84
CA LEU A 384 20.49 7.82 26.19
C LEU A 384 19.55 6.86 26.95
N VAL A 385 20.06 5.71 27.39
CA VAL A 385 19.29 4.78 28.23
C VAL A 385 19.34 5.26 29.69
N GLU A 386 18.28 5.92 30.15
CA GLU A 386 18.07 6.17 31.59
C GLU A 386 17.68 4.85 32.27
N LEU A 387 18.61 4.30 33.05
CA LEU A 387 18.38 3.14 33.92
C LEU A 387 17.50 3.58 35.10
N VAL A 388 16.20 3.32 35.02
CA VAL A 388 15.32 3.36 36.20
C VAL A 388 15.45 2.01 36.91
N LEU A 389 16.26 1.97 37.97
CA LEU A 389 16.35 0.82 38.88
C LEU A 389 15.16 0.87 39.83
N ASP A 390 14.23 -0.07 39.68
CA ASP A 390 13.14 -0.27 40.62
C ASP A 390 13.61 -1.27 41.69
N GLU A 391 13.94 -0.78 42.88
CA GLU A 391 14.36 -1.62 44.02
C GLU A 391 13.14 -2.28 44.66
N THR A 392 12.72 -3.42 44.11
CA THR A 392 11.84 -4.36 44.83
C THR A 392 12.49 -5.72 44.93
N SER A 393 12.98 -6.02 46.13
CA SER A 393 13.59 -7.28 46.53
C SER A 393 12.53 -8.36 46.67
N GLU A 394 12.74 -9.53 46.07
CA GLU A 394 12.17 -10.78 46.59
C GLU A 394 13.07 -11.98 46.21
N THR A 395 13.67 -12.55 47.23
CA THR A 395 14.54 -13.72 47.27
C THR A 395 13.79 -14.99 46.90
N THR A 396 14.29 -15.76 45.93
CA THR A 396 13.93 -17.17 45.74
C THR A 396 15.17 -18.00 46.07
N SER A 397 15.06 -18.82 47.13
CA SER A 397 16.02 -19.87 47.46
C SER A 397 15.59 -21.14 46.73
N ALA A 398 16.50 -21.68 45.93
CA ALA A 398 16.52 -23.08 45.52
C ALA A 398 17.78 -23.74 46.09
N LEU A 399 17.89 -25.07 45.93
CA LEU A 399 18.92 -26.03 46.37
C LEU A 399 18.54 -26.78 47.66
N ALA A 400 18.64 -28.11 47.77
CA ALA A 400 19.22 -29.14 46.91
C ALA A 400 18.67 -30.55 47.27
N GLU A 401 18.69 -31.42 46.26
CA GLU A 401 19.01 -32.86 46.21
C GLU A 401 18.91 -33.81 47.43
N GLU A 402 18.30 -34.97 47.09
CA GLU A 402 18.72 -36.36 47.35
C GLU A 402 18.52 -37.07 48.71
N ALA A 403 18.01 -38.29 48.55
CA ALA A 403 18.20 -39.51 49.34
C ALA A 403 17.45 -39.68 50.69
N THR A 404 16.76 -40.83 50.76
CA THR A 404 15.97 -41.49 51.82
C THR A 404 14.57 -40.96 52.14
#